data_AF-A0A420HZ29-F1
#
_entry.id   AF-A0A420HZ29-F1
#
_cell.length_a   1.000
_cell.length_b   1.000
_cell.length_c   1.000
_cell.angle_alpha   90.00
_cell.angle_beta   90.00
_cell.angle_gamma   90.00
#
_symmetry.space_group_name_H-M   'P 1'
#
loop_
_entity.id
_entity.type
_entity.pdbx_description
1 polymer ?
#
loop_
_entity_poly.entity_id
_entity_poly.type
_entity_poly.pdbx_seq_one_letter_code
_entity_poly.pdbx_strand_id
1 'polypeptide(L)'
;MSDNTATGQSLQPTMSWSFDMLPKSLQRYGEYLDENWKTKVYDPSSSSYTPEMLSAHILRNMVSLMDQELRDDDLWDMFRSIFENWKLQDWKRTPGPVLKIFRNFLYENGVYTKIDNISIASKLDKLVINENFPEYPIEDIHSWLAKGKRFNSRFNPVKLQRPTPEYPTNINPKIS
;
A
#
# COMPACT_ATOMS: atom_id res chain seq x y z
N MET A 1 51.38 -2.50 -27.85
CA MET A 1 50.47 -3.08 -26.83
C MET A 1 50.29 -2.03 -25.75
N SER A 2 49.24 -1.24 -25.85
CA SER A 2 48.80 -0.31 -24.81
C SER A 2 47.29 -0.40 -24.83
N ASP A 3 46.75 -1.08 -23.83
CA ASP A 3 45.34 -1.44 -23.74
C ASP A 3 44.50 -0.23 -23.38
N ASN A 4 43.45 -0.04 -24.18
CA ASN A 4 42.29 0.78 -23.88
C ASN A 4 41.47 0.14 -22.77
N THR A 5 41.16 0.89 -21.72
CA THR A 5 39.98 0.62 -20.89
C THR A 5 39.09 1.85 -20.85
N ALA A 6 38.21 1.91 -21.84
CA ALA A 6 36.96 2.61 -21.76
C ALA A 6 35.93 1.68 -21.09
N THR A 7 35.51 2.02 -19.87
CA THR A 7 34.32 1.44 -19.22
C THR A 7 33.76 2.58 -18.38
N GLY A 8 32.77 3.34 -18.84
CA GLY A 8 31.40 2.88 -19.06
C GLY A 8 30.53 3.64 -18.07
N GLN A 9 30.24 4.91 -18.35
CA GLN A 9 29.22 5.66 -17.63
C GLN A 9 27.88 4.94 -17.82
N SER A 10 27.40 4.30 -16.76
CA SER A 10 26.02 3.81 -16.67
C SER A 10 25.11 5.04 -16.60
N LEU A 11 24.67 5.52 -17.76
CA LEU A 11 23.54 6.43 -17.88
C LEU A 11 22.27 5.64 -17.55
N GLN A 12 21.99 5.47 -16.25
CA GLN A 12 20.63 5.15 -15.85
C GLN A 12 19.76 6.37 -16.19
N PRO A 13 18.67 6.21 -16.95
CA PRO A 13 17.81 7.33 -17.31
C PRO A 13 17.20 7.89 -16.02
N THR A 14 17.67 9.07 -15.60
CA THR A 14 17.02 9.85 -14.56
C THR A 14 15.72 10.38 -15.15
N MET A 15 14.67 9.55 -15.16
CA MET A 15 13.33 10.09 -15.27
C MET A 15 13.17 11.09 -14.13
N SER A 16 13.16 12.38 -14.49
CA SER A 16 12.85 13.48 -13.60
C SER A 16 11.36 13.42 -13.32
N TRP A 17 11.00 12.75 -12.24
CA TRP A 17 9.61 12.70 -11.83
C TRP A 17 9.29 13.95 -10.99
N SER A 18 8.42 14.85 -11.44
CA SER A 18 7.97 16.01 -10.67
C SER A 18 6.92 15.64 -9.60
N PHE A 19 6.60 16.57 -8.71
CA PHE A 19 5.46 16.49 -7.77
C PHE A 19 4.14 16.17 -8.49
N ASP A 20 3.99 16.64 -9.73
CA ASP A 20 2.80 16.49 -10.56
C ASP A 20 2.56 15.04 -11.00
N MET A 21 3.57 14.17 -10.84
CA MET A 21 3.45 12.74 -11.15
C MET A 21 2.90 11.89 -9.99
N LEU A 22 2.69 12.47 -8.80
CA LEU A 22 1.86 11.79 -7.79
C LEU A 22 0.42 11.70 -8.32
N PRO A 23 -0.29 10.57 -8.07
CA PRO A 23 -1.72 10.52 -8.27
C PRO A 23 -2.38 11.77 -7.65
N LYS A 24 -3.37 12.36 -8.33
CA LYS A 24 -4.03 13.59 -7.85
C LYS A 24 -4.52 13.49 -6.40
N SER A 25 -4.91 12.28 -5.97
CA SER A 25 -5.30 11.98 -4.59
C SER A 25 -4.18 12.16 -3.56
N LEU A 26 -2.92 12.05 -4.00
CA LEU A 26 -1.71 12.14 -3.20
C LEU A 26 -0.98 13.49 -3.31
N GLN A 27 -1.24 14.29 -4.35
CA GLN A 27 -0.57 15.59 -4.56
C GLN A 27 -0.66 16.50 -3.32
N ARG A 28 -1.81 16.55 -2.63
CA ARG A 28 -1.97 17.36 -1.40
C ARG A 28 -1.02 16.99 -0.25
N TYR A 29 -0.31 15.88 -0.33
CA TYR A 29 0.66 15.44 0.68
C TYR A 29 2.11 15.66 0.26
N GLY A 30 2.36 16.24 -0.91
CA GLY A 30 3.74 16.50 -1.29
C GLY A 30 4.39 17.64 -0.49
N GLU A 31 3.64 18.36 0.36
CA GLU A 31 4.25 19.22 1.40
C GLU A 31 5.09 18.42 2.41
N TYR A 32 4.84 17.10 2.54
CA TYR A 32 5.63 16.19 3.40
C TYR A 32 6.78 15.54 2.64
N LEU A 33 7.02 15.92 1.38
CA LEU A 33 8.07 15.39 0.54
C LEU A 33 9.19 16.42 0.40
N ASP A 34 10.40 15.99 0.72
CA ASP A 34 11.63 16.72 0.39
C ASP A 34 11.86 16.72 -1.13
N GLU A 35 12.51 17.74 -1.69
CA GLU A 35 12.82 17.82 -3.13
C GLU A 35 13.56 16.60 -3.69
N ASN A 36 14.34 15.90 -2.85
CA ASN A 36 15.12 14.71 -3.20
C ASN A 36 14.48 13.41 -2.66
N TRP A 37 13.18 13.42 -2.35
CA TRP A 37 12.47 12.29 -1.76
C TRP A 37 12.58 10.97 -2.55
N LYS A 38 12.93 11.03 -3.84
CA LYS A 38 13.06 9.86 -4.73
C LYS A 38 14.43 9.18 -4.65
N THR A 39 15.48 9.93 -4.31
CA THR A 39 16.86 9.42 -4.23
C THR A 39 17.25 9.03 -2.81
N LYS A 40 16.53 9.56 -1.81
CA LYS A 40 16.70 9.19 -0.41
C LYS A 40 16.10 7.80 -0.15
N VAL A 41 16.96 6.79 -0.23
CA VAL A 41 16.64 5.44 0.23
C VAL A 41 16.62 5.46 1.75
N TYR A 42 15.54 4.94 2.34
CA TYR A 42 15.54 4.61 3.77
C TYR A 42 16.55 3.48 3.97
N ASP A 43 17.68 3.83 4.56
CA ASP A 43 18.51 2.89 5.28
C ASP A 43 17.80 2.64 6.63
N PRO A 44 17.84 1.45 7.24
CA PRO A 44 17.44 1.25 8.64
C PRO A 44 18.61 1.38 9.63
N SER A 45 19.86 1.43 9.14
CA SER A 45 21.09 1.39 9.96
C SER A 45 21.72 2.75 10.27
N SER A 46 21.44 3.76 9.45
CA SER A 46 21.71 5.17 9.75
C SER A 46 20.87 5.68 10.95
N SER A 47 21.38 6.68 11.66
CA SER A 47 20.72 7.29 12.83
C SER A 47 20.01 8.61 12.51
N SER A 48 20.03 9.06 11.24
CA SER A 48 19.72 10.43 10.83
C SER A 48 18.48 10.58 9.92
N TYR A 49 17.40 9.84 10.18
CA TYR A 49 16.16 10.00 9.39
C TYR A 49 15.29 11.16 9.89
N THR A 50 14.84 11.99 8.94
CA THR A 50 13.88 13.06 9.15
C THR A 50 12.44 12.60 8.88
N PRO A 51 11.40 13.27 9.43
CA PRO A 51 9.99 12.96 9.13
C PRO A 51 9.66 12.96 7.62
N GLU A 52 10.31 13.81 6.84
CA GLU A 52 10.14 13.93 5.39
C GLU A 52 10.71 12.69 4.67
N MET A 53 11.84 12.15 5.14
CA MET A 53 12.42 10.91 4.58
C MET A 53 11.51 9.69 4.82
N LEU A 54 10.91 9.60 6.00
CA LEU A 54 9.98 8.53 6.33
C LEU A 54 8.68 8.66 5.52
N SER A 55 8.19 9.89 5.36
CA SER A 55 7.02 10.21 4.54
C SER A 55 7.26 9.86 3.07
N ALA A 56 8.42 10.23 2.54
CA ALA A 56 8.89 9.88 1.21
C ALA A 56 8.89 8.37 0.97
N HIS A 57 9.45 7.62 1.91
CA HIS A 57 9.50 6.17 1.82
C HIS A 57 8.10 5.54 1.77
N ILE A 58 7.18 5.99 2.63
CA ILE A 58 5.79 5.51 2.62
C ILE A 58 5.08 5.86 1.31
N LEU A 59 5.14 7.12 0.88
CA LEU A 59 4.41 7.58 -0.29
C LEU A 59 4.95 6.94 -1.58
N ARG A 60 6.28 6.76 -1.69
CA ARG A 60 6.91 6.05 -2.82
C ARG A 60 6.40 4.62 -2.94
N ASN A 61 6.44 3.88 -1.83
CA ASN A 61 6.03 2.50 -1.80
C ASN A 61 4.52 2.37 -2.01
N MET A 62 3.71 3.26 -1.44
CA MET A 62 2.27 3.30 -1.71
C MET A 62 1.97 3.47 -3.21
N VAL A 63 2.66 4.36 -3.92
CA VAL A 63 2.51 4.50 -5.39
C VAL A 63 2.91 3.20 -6.11
N SER A 64 4.04 2.61 -5.76
CA SER A 64 4.49 1.32 -6.35
C SER A 64 3.47 0.20 -6.14
N LEU A 65 2.88 0.11 -4.93
CA LEU A 65 1.85 -0.89 -4.60
C LEU A 65 0.54 -0.63 -5.37
N MET A 66 0.18 0.65 -5.58
CA MET A 66 -0.98 1.04 -6.38
C MET A 66 -0.78 0.68 -7.86
N ASP A 67 0.40 0.95 -8.43
CA ASP A 67 0.71 0.67 -9.84
C ASP A 67 0.73 -0.83 -10.14
N GLN A 68 1.07 -1.66 -9.15
CA GLN A 68 1.00 -3.12 -9.21
C GLN A 68 -0.43 -3.66 -8.96
N GLU A 69 -1.39 -2.79 -8.62
CA GLU A 69 -2.77 -3.14 -8.29
C GLU A 69 -2.90 -4.21 -7.19
N LEU A 70 -1.93 -4.27 -6.26
CA LEU A 70 -1.92 -5.29 -5.20
C LEU A 70 -3.08 -5.08 -4.23
N ARG A 71 -3.62 -6.20 -3.74
CA ARG A 71 -4.70 -6.25 -2.74
C ARG A 71 -4.57 -7.49 -1.87
N ASP A 72 -5.34 -7.52 -0.78
CA ASP A 72 -5.47 -8.65 0.11
C ASP A 72 -4.09 -9.18 0.56
N ASP A 73 -3.82 -10.48 0.41
CA ASP A 73 -2.60 -11.14 0.89
C ASP A 73 -1.35 -10.62 0.17
N ASP A 74 -1.40 -10.42 -1.16
CA ASP A 74 -0.26 -9.95 -1.95
C ASP A 74 0.18 -8.54 -1.51
N LEU A 75 -0.79 -7.67 -1.21
CA LEU A 75 -0.51 -6.35 -0.67
C LEU A 75 0.09 -6.43 0.73
N TRP A 76 -0.42 -7.32 1.58
CA TRP A 76 0.08 -7.49 2.94
C TRP A 76 1.51 -8.03 2.96
N ASP A 77 1.82 -9.02 2.13
CA ASP A 77 3.16 -9.59 2.05
C ASP A 77 4.18 -8.56 1.53
N MET A 78 3.84 -7.80 0.49
CA MET A 78 4.70 -6.73 0.00
C MET A 78 4.87 -5.61 1.04
N PHE A 79 3.78 -5.23 1.73
CA PHE A 79 3.84 -4.29 2.85
C PHE A 79 4.80 -4.78 3.94
N ARG A 80 4.70 -6.04 4.39
CA ARG A 80 5.60 -6.58 5.41
C ARG A 80 7.05 -6.56 4.94
N SER A 81 7.32 -6.99 3.71
CA SER A 81 8.67 -7.01 3.15
C SER A 81 9.30 -5.61 3.08
N ILE A 82 8.56 -4.59 2.66
CA ILE A 82 9.06 -3.21 2.57
C ILE A 82 9.41 -2.65 3.95
N PHE A 83 8.60 -2.98 4.96
CA PHE A 83 8.67 -2.36 6.28
C PHE A 83 9.25 -3.28 7.38
N GLU A 84 9.79 -4.45 7.04
CA GLU A 84 10.26 -5.46 8.00
C GLU A 84 11.32 -4.92 8.99
N ASN A 85 12.13 -3.95 8.54
CA ASN A 85 13.20 -3.36 9.33
C ASN A 85 12.79 -2.07 10.06
N TRP A 86 11.55 -1.61 9.89
CA TRP A 86 11.04 -0.42 10.57
C TRP A 86 10.78 -0.73 12.05
N LYS A 87 11.11 0.25 12.90
CA LYS A 87 10.80 0.21 14.33
C LYS A 87 9.62 1.11 14.62
N LEU A 88 8.95 0.89 15.75
CA LEU A 88 7.86 1.75 16.23
C LEU A 88 8.21 3.26 16.22
N GLN A 89 9.46 3.63 16.45
CA GLN A 89 9.90 5.02 16.44
C GLN A 89 9.87 5.66 15.04
N ASP A 90 10.13 4.88 13.99
CA ASP A 90 10.04 5.35 12.60
C ASP A 90 8.59 5.70 12.26
N TRP A 91 7.67 4.81 12.63
CA TRP A 91 6.23 5.09 12.52
C TRP A 91 5.82 6.34 13.31
N LYS A 92 6.29 6.50 14.55
CA LYS A 92 5.95 7.66 15.40
C LYS A 92 6.51 8.99 14.91
N ARG A 93 7.65 8.98 14.21
CA ARG A 93 8.25 10.18 13.61
C ARG A 93 7.56 10.60 12.32
N THR A 94 6.79 9.70 11.71
CA THR A 94 6.04 9.99 10.49
C THR A 94 4.84 10.90 10.80
N PRO A 95 4.61 11.95 10.02
CA PRO A 95 3.41 12.80 10.12
C PRO A 95 2.11 11.99 10.10
N GLY A 96 1.22 12.28 11.05
CA GLY A 96 -0.08 11.62 11.17
C GLY A 96 -0.94 11.62 9.89
N PRO A 97 -0.98 12.71 9.09
CA PRO A 97 -1.70 12.71 7.81
C PRO A 97 -1.20 11.65 6.82
N VAL A 98 0.12 11.41 6.76
CA VAL A 98 0.74 10.40 5.89
C VAL A 98 0.41 8.99 6.38
N LEU A 99 0.53 8.74 7.68
CA LEU A 99 0.11 7.46 8.27
C LEU A 99 -1.38 7.18 8.02
N LYS A 100 -2.23 8.20 8.14
CA LYS A 100 -3.67 8.08 7.94
C LYS A 100 -4.02 7.67 6.51
N ILE A 101 -3.40 8.29 5.50
CA ILE A 101 -3.68 7.91 4.11
C ILE A 101 -3.13 6.53 3.79
N PHE A 102 -1.93 6.21 4.26
CA PHE A 102 -1.34 4.91 4.02
C PHE A 102 -2.16 3.77 4.65
N ARG A 103 -2.58 3.97 5.92
CA ARG A 103 -3.50 3.07 6.60
C ARG A 103 -4.82 2.91 5.84
N ASN A 104 -5.40 4.00 5.34
CA ASN A 104 -6.63 3.91 4.56
C ASN A 104 -6.43 3.16 3.25
N PHE A 105 -5.30 3.33 2.57
CA PHE A 105 -4.97 2.58 1.36
C PHE A 105 -4.90 1.08 1.62
N LEU A 106 -4.20 0.66 2.68
CA LEU A 106 -4.16 -0.74 3.12
C LEU A 106 -5.57 -1.27 3.41
N TYR A 107 -6.34 -0.52 4.21
CA TYR A 107 -7.70 -0.85 4.61
C TYR A 107 -8.65 -1.02 3.41
N GLU A 108 -8.62 -0.08 2.46
CA GLU A 108 -9.44 -0.08 1.24
C GLU A 108 -9.10 -1.24 0.30
N ASN A 109 -7.88 -1.77 0.36
CA ASN A 109 -7.41 -2.86 -0.50
C ASN A 109 -7.26 -4.18 0.26
N GLY A 110 -8.01 -4.35 1.36
CA GLY A 110 -8.19 -5.66 2.01
C GLY A 110 -7.22 -5.99 3.13
N VAL A 111 -6.28 -5.10 3.47
CA VAL A 111 -5.37 -5.31 4.60
C VAL A 111 -5.94 -4.64 5.84
N TYR A 112 -6.44 -5.46 6.78
CA TYR A 112 -7.15 -4.93 7.93
C TYR A 112 -6.24 -4.21 8.93
N THR A 113 -6.65 -3.00 9.28
CA THR A 113 -6.16 -2.27 10.45
C THR A 113 -7.33 -1.62 11.15
N LYS A 114 -7.51 -1.90 12.44
CA LYS A 114 -8.63 -1.35 13.20
C LYS A 114 -8.66 0.19 13.19
N ILE A 115 -9.82 0.76 12.86
CA ILE A 115 -10.05 2.21 12.85
C ILE A 115 -10.69 2.62 14.17
N ASP A 116 -9.85 2.98 15.14
CA ASP A 116 -10.24 3.47 16.46
C ASP A 116 -9.29 4.59 16.93
N ASN A 117 -9.45 5.05 18.17
CA ASN A 117 -8.67 6.14 18.76
C ASN A 117 -7.22 5.75 19.17
N ILE A 118 -6.81 4.51 18.93
CA ILE A 118 -5.43 4.07 19.19
C ILE A 118 -4.50 4.55 18.05
N SER A 119 -3.25 4.87 18.42
CA SER A 119 -2.18 5.29 17.52
C SER A 119 -2.10 4.45 16.24
N ILE A 120 -2.17 5.11 15.08
CA ILE A 120 -2.00 4.48 13.77
C ILE A 120 -0.60 3.88 13.65
N ALA A 121 0.43 4.59 14.15
CA ALA A 121 1.81 4.11 14.16
C ALA A 121 1.93 2.75 14.85
N SER A 122 1.33 2.59 16.03
CA SER A 122 1.36 1.33 16.77
C SER A 122 0.61 0.19 16.09
N LYS A 123 -0.40 0.49 15.28
CA LYS A 123 -1.13 -0.54 14.53
C LYS A 123 -0.37 -1.00 13.30
N LEU A 124 0.25 -0.07 12.58
CA LEU A 124 1.09 -0.40 11.43
C LEU A 124 2.31 -1.22 11.87
N ASP A 125 2.96 -0.83 12.96
CA ASP A 125 4.06 -1.59 13.57
C ASP A 125 3.65 -3.04 13.91
N LYS A 126 2.52 -3.22 14.59
CA LYS A 126 1.95 -4.55 14.88
C LYS A 126 1.59 -5.33 13.61
N LEU A 127 1.05 -4.65 12.60
CA LEU A 127 0.65 -5.30 11.35
C LEU A 127 1.86 -5.84 10.58
N VAL A 128 3.02 -5.16 10.63
CA VAL A 128 4.26 -5.64 9.98
C VAL A 128 4.73 -6.95 10.62
N ILE A 129 4.74 -7.01 11.95
CA ILE A 129 5.26 -8.17 12.70
C ILE A 129 4.24 -9.31 12.85
N ASN A 130 3.01 -9.12 12.39
CA ASN A 130 2.00 -10.18 12.47
C ASN A 130 2.42 -11.37 11.60
N GLU A 131 2.33 -12.57 12.17
CA GLU A 131 2.64 -13.82 11.47
C GLU A 131 1.53 -14.22 10.49
N ASN A 132 0.27 -13.91 10.84
CA ASN A 132 -0.92 -14.30 10.10
C ASN A 132 -1.61 -13.10 9.46
N PHE A 133 -2.17 -13.33 8.27
CA PHE A 133 -2.95 -12.32 7.57
C PHE A 133 -4.11 -11.89 8.45
N PRO A 134 -4.32 -10.58 8.67
CA PRO A 134 -5.30 -10.12 9.63
C PRO A 134 -6.71 -10.44 9.16
N GLU A 135 -7.50 -11.07 10.02
CA GLU A 135 -8.92 -11.28 9.77
C GLU A 135 -9.64 -9.93 9.67
N TYR A 136 -10.55 -9.82 8.71
CA TYR A 136 -11.28 -8.59 8.42
C TYR A 136 -12.71 -8.70 8.95
N PRO A 137 -13.08 -7.97 10.02
CA PRO A 137 -14.41 -8.07 10.58
C PRO A 137 -15.47 -7.47 9.64
N ILE A 138 -16.58 -8.20 9.45
CA ILE A 138 -17.64 -7.82 8.50
C ILE A 138 -18.31 -6.50 8.91
N GLU A 139 -18.48 -6.27 10.21
CA GLU A 139 -19.04 -5.04 10.78
C GLU A 139 -18.22 -3.80 10.40
N ASP A 140 -16.91 -3.96 10.32
CA ASP A 140 -15.98 -2.90 9.97
C ASP A 140 -16.05 -2.59 8.47
N ILE A 141 -16.21 -3.62 7.63
CA ILE A 141 -16.47 -3.48 6.20
C ILE A 141 -17.79 -2.73 5.96
N HIS A 142 -18.86 -3.12 6.66
CA HIS A 142 -20.16 -2.46 6.56
C HIS A 142 -20.08 -1.00 7.00
N SER A 143 -19.42 -0.70 8.12
CA SER A 143 -19.19 0.66 8.61
C SER A 143 -18.39 1.51 7.63
N TRP A 144 -17.43 0.92 6.92
CA TRP A 144 -16.65 1.60 5.89
C TRP A 144 -17.47 1.91 4.64
N LEU A 145 -18.20 0.92 4.13
CA LEU A 145 -19.07 1.06 2.96
C LEU A 145 -20.22 2.06 3.21
N ALA A 146 -20.81 2.06 4.41
CA ALA A 146 -21.86 3.01 4.81
C ALA A 146 -21.41 4.48 4.74
N LYS A 147 -20.09 4.74 4.80
CA LYS A 147 -19.50 6.07 4.63
C LYS A 147 -19.26 6.45 3.16
N GLY A 148 -19.77 5.65 2.21
CA GLY A 148 -19.58 5.83 0.77
C GLY A 148 -18.13 5.60 0.33
N LYS A 149 -17.33 4.86 1.10
CA LYS A 149 -15.93 4.59 0.80
C LYS A 149 -15.78 3.40 -0.14
N ARG A 150 -14.68 3.40 -0.89
CA ARG A 150 -14.31 2.28 -1.77
C ARG A 150 -13.80 1.10 -0.93
N PHE A 151 -14.07 -0.10 -1.41
CA PHE A 151 -13.57 -1.33 -0.79
C PHE A 151 -13.23 -2.36 -1.88
N ASN A 152 -11.94 -2.50 -2.17
CA ASN A 152 -11.37 -3.32 -3.23
C ASN A 152 -10.68 -4.56 -2.65
N SER A 153 -11.48 -5.48 -2.13
CA SER A 153 -11.00 -6.71 -1.48
C SER A 153 -11.90 -7.90 -1.84
N ARG A 154 -11.36 -9.11 -1.70
CA ARG A 154 -12.15 -10.36 -1.69
C ARG A 154 -13.23 -10.40 -0.60
N PHE A 155 -13.06 -9.64 0.48
CA PHE A 155 -14.03 -9.56 1.57
C PHE A 155 -15.22 -8.64 1.26
N ASN A 156 -15.28 -8.02 0.07
CA ASN A 156 -16.37 -7.12 -0.27
C ASN A 156 -17.71 -7.90 -0.39
N PRO A 157 -18.71 -7.61 0.46
CA PRO A 157 -19.98 -8.34 0.49
C PRO A 157 -20.80 -8.19 -0.81
N VAL A 158 -20.61 -7.09 -1.55
CA VAL A 158 -21.31 -6.85 -2.83
C VAL A 158 -20.78 -7.76 -3.94
N LYS A 159 -19.50 -8.16 -3.89
CA LYS A 159 -18.92 -9.11 -4.86
C LYS A 159 -19.37 -10.56 -4.59
N LEU A 160 -19.78 -10.87 -3.36
CA LEU A 160 -20.33 -12.18 -2.98
C LEU A 160 -21.81 -12.36 -3.38
N GLN A 161 -22.50 -11.30 -3.81
CA GLN A 161 -23.91 -11.33 -4.23
C GLN A 161 -24.12 -11.46 -5.75
N ARG A 162 -23.07 -11.70 -6.56
CA ARG A 162 -23.33 -12.06 -7.97
C ARG A 162 -24.10 -13.38 -7.96
N PRO A 163 -25.33 -13.44 -8.53
CA PRO A 163 -26.04 -14.69 -8.62
C PRO A 163 -25.16 -15.69 -9.38
N THR A 164 -24.99 -16.88 -8.80
CA THR A 164 -24.51 -18.05 -9.52
C THR A 164 -25.26 -18.10 -10.85
N PRO A 165 -24.59 -18.28 -12.00
CA PRO A 165 -25.31 -18.56 -13.23
C PRO A 165 -26.18 -19.79 -12.95
N GLU A 166 -27.49 -19.59 -12.86
CA GLU A 166 -28.43 -20.69 -12.90
C GLU A 166 -28.25 -21.32 -14.26
N TYR A 167 -27.45 -22.39 -14.33
CA TYR A 167 -27.48 -23.26 -15.49
C TYR A 167 -28.93 -23.72 -15.63
N PRO A 168 -29.61 -23.44 -16.76
CA PRO A 168 -30.98 -23.89 -16.93
C PRO A 168 -30.98 -25.42 -16.94
N THR A 169 -31.37 -26.01 -15.82
CA THR A 169 -31.71 -27.43 -15.72
C THR A 169 -33.04 -27.64 -16.44
N ASN A 170 -33.01 -27.71 -17.77
CA ASN A 170 -34.13 -28.24 -18.53
C ASN A 170 -33.69 -28.79 -19.89
N ILE A 171 -33.09 -29.97 -19.85
CA ILE A 171 -33.10 -30.87 -21.02
C ILE A 171 -34.23 -31.86 -20.76
N ASN A 172 -35.43 -31.47 -21.16
CA ASN A 172 -36.58 -32.37 -21.17
C ASN A 172 -36.37 -33.40 -22.29
N PRO A 173 -36.38 -34.71 -22.02
CA PRO A 173 -36.13 -35.73 -23.04
C PRO A 173 -37.35 -35.83 -23.95
N LYS A 174 -37.25 -35.35 -25.19
CA LYS A 174 -38.21 -35.74 -26.23
C LYS A 174 -37.80 -37.09 -26.80
N ILE A 175 -38.46 -38.11 -26.27
CA ILE A 175 -38.68 -39.40 -26.89
C ILE A 175 -39.39 -39.14 -28.23
N SER A 176 -38.83 -39.67 -29.32
CA SER A 176 -39.49 -39.90 -30.60
C SER A 176 -38.83 -41.11 -31.23
#